data_AF-A0A523RZ57-F1
#
_entry.id   AF-A0A523RZ57-F1
#
_cell.length_a   1.000
_cell.length_b   1.000
_cell.length_c   1.000
_cell.angle_alpha   90.00
_cell.angle_beta   90.00
_cell.angle_gamma   90.00
#
_symmetry.space_group_name_H-M   'P 1'
#
loop_
_entity.id
_entity.type
_entity.pdbx_description
1 polymer ?
#
loop_
_entity_poly.entity_id
_entity_poly.type
_entity_poly.pdbx_seq_one_letter_code
_entity_poly.pdbx_strand_id
1 'polypeptide(L)'
;MEKMVRVVGIGVIVLVFISVLPAEGVSLKEKVEDPVKQIWIGLDTVLIGRLTRDEDGNLDRILGMSSGLGIAYRRYFKKPEEFRALHPYWELGTVILLWPYGVLGVTYPVPLGGEKKKIGSLFCIDLYVGLLIPFPFAGLGLAAAF
;
A
#
# COMPACT_ATOMS: atom_id res chain seq x y z
N MET A 1 13.70 -52.94 9.88
CA MET A 1 13.40 -52.50 8.51
C MET A 1 12.71 -51.15 8.61
N GLU A 2 13.47 -50.10 8.33
CA GLU A 2 13.14 -48.68 8.53
C GLU A 2 12.11 -48.13 7.54
N LYS A 3 11.37 -47.10 8.00
CA LYS A 3 10.93 -45.85 7.31
C LYS A 3 9.72 -45.33 8.10
N MET A 4 9.82 -44.44 9.08
CA MET A 4 10.43 -43.11 9.16
C MET A 4 9.84 -42.08 8.17
N VAL A 5 8.99 -41.21 8.74
CA VAL A 5 8.76 -39.79 8.46
C VAL A 5 8.08 -39.38 7.14
N ARG A 6 6.85 -38.85 7.26
CA ARG A 6 6.34 -37.74 6.44
C ARG A 6 5.57 -36.75 7.32
N VAL A 7 6.31 -36.02 8.14
CA VAL A 7 5.90 -34.72 8.68
C VAL A 7 6.90 -33.70 8.14
N VAL A 8 6.72 -33.28 6.90
CA VAL A 8 7.43 -32.12 6.31
C VAL A 8 6.46 -31.48 5.32
N GLY A 9 5.58 -30.62 5.82
CA GLY A 9 4.60 -29.94 4.98
C GLY A 9 4.06 -28.63 5.55
N ILE A 10 4.65 -28.14 6.65
CA ILE A 10 4.27 -26.88 7.29
C ILE A 10 5.57 -26.26 7.81
N GLY A 11 6.42 -25.78 6.90
CA GLY A 11 7.74 -25.26 7.29
C GLY A 11 8.52 -24.55 6.19
N VAL A 12 7.90 -24.23 5.05
CA VAL A 12 8.62 -23.64 3.89
C VAL A 12 7.99 -22.33 3.40
N ILE A 13 6.82 -21.91 3.90
CA ILE A 13 6.16 -20.69 3.40
C ILE A 13 6.61 -19.40 4.13
N VAL A 14 7.36 -19.50 5.23
CA VAL A 14 7.78 -18.32 6.02
C VAL A 14 9.17 -17.77 5.65
N LEU A 15 9.92 -18.45 4.77
CA LEU A 15 11.34 -18.10 4.50
C LEU A 15 11.61 -17.38 3.17
N VAL A 16 10.59 -17.10 2.34
CA VAL A 16 10.78 -16.48 1.01
C VAL A 16 10.58 -14.95 1.01
N PHE A 17 10.14 -14.33 2.11
CA PHE A 17 9.86 -12.88 2.13
C PHE A 17 10.98 -11.97 2.67
N ILE A 18 12.14 -12.51 3.08
CA ILE A 18 13.23 -11.69 3.65
C ILE A 18 14.31 -11.29 2.62
N SER A 19 14.33 -11.87 1.42
CA SER A 19 15.42 -11.65 0.46
C SER A 19 15.18 -10.60 -0.63
N VAL A 20 14.18 -9.70 -0.48
CA VAL A 20 13.97 -8.57 -1.41
C VAL A 20 14.04 -7.23 -0.66
N LEU A 21 15.14 -7.03 0.06
CA LEU A 21 15.57 -5.70 0.47
C LEU A 21 16.87 -5.39 -0.28
N PRO A 22 16.92 -4.36 -1.14
CA PRO A 22 18.19 -3.91 -1.68
C PRO A 22 19.03 -3.34 -0.53
N ALA A 23 20.20 -3.95 -0.31
CA ALA A 23 21.26 -3.40 0.51
C ALA A 23 21.97 -2.30 -0.31
N GLU A 24 21.47 -1.07 -0.21
CA GLU A 24 22.15 0.11 -0.75
C GLU A 24 22.61 1.02 0.38
N GLY A 25 23.81 1.57 0.18
CA GLY A 25 24.68 2.19 1.17
C GLY A 25 24.01 3.21 2.09
N VAL A 26 24.40 3.12 3.37
CA VAL A 26 24.18 4.14 4.39
C VAL A 26 24.89 5.43 3.96
N SER A 27 24.15 6.31 3.31
CA SER A 27 24.47 7.74 3.23
C SER A 27 23.67 8.42 4.33
N LEU A 28 24.38 8.97 5.34
CA LEU A 28 23.79 9.81 6.37
C LEU A 28 23.34 11.13 5.73
N LYS A 29 22.16 11.12 5.12
CA LYS A 29 21.43 12.34 4.81
C LYS A 29 20.66 12.78 6.04
N GLU A 30 20.85 14.04 6.32
CA GLU A 30 20.23 14.87 7.34
C GLU A 30 18.77 14.50 7.58
N LYS A 31 18.42 14.38 8.87
CA LYS A 31 17.10 13.99 9.38
C LYS A 31 16.08 15.06 8.99
N VAL A 32 15.53 14.94 7.78
CA VAL A 32 14.36 15.70 7.33
C VAL A 32 13.22 15.41 8.29
N GLU A 33 12.52 16.48 8.70
CA GLU A 33 11.39 16.49 9.63
C GLU A 33 10.45 15.28 9.47
N ASP A 34 9.97 14.77 10.60
CA ASP A 34 9.13 13.58 10.73
C ASP A 34 8.18 13.41 9.53
N PRO A 35 8.14 12.22 8.88
CA PRO A 35 7.24 11.97 7.75
C PRO A 35 5.82 12.30 8.22
N VAL A 36 5.21 13.30 7.58
CA VAL A 36 3.88 13.80 7.94
C VAL A 36 2.92 12.61 7.97
N LYS A 37 2.55 12.17 9.17
CA LYS A 37 1.69 11.02 9.39
C LYS A 37 0.27 11.46 9.06
N GLN A 38 -0.24 11.01 7.93
CA GLN A 38 -1.60 11.31 7.52
C GLN A 38 -2.49 10.10 7.67
N ILE A 39 -3.77 10.36 7.92
CA ILE A 39 -4.80 9.34 7.98
C ILE A 39 -5.42 9.23 6.60
N TRP A 40 -5.54 8.00 6.12
CA TRP A 40 -6.29 7.62 4.94
C TRP A 40 -7.65 7.08 5.38
N ILE A 41 -8.72 7.58 4.78
CA ILE A 41 -10.06 7.00 4.87
C ILE A 41 -10.57 6.77 3.46
N GLY A 42 -10.80 5.50 3.10
CA GLY A 42 -11.17 5.08 1.76
C GLY A 42 -12.50 4.33 1.71
N LEU A 43 -13.29 4.61 0.69
CA LEU A 43 -14.27 3.70 0.11
C LEU A 43 -13.61 2.97 -1.07
N ASP A 44 -12.50 2.31 -0.79
CA ASP A 44 -11.70 1.53 -1.73
C ASP A 44 -11.25 0.22 -1.06
N THR A 45 -10.18 -0.42 -1.55
CA THR A 45 -9.66 -1.64 -0.91
C THR A 45 -9.05 -1.40 0.48
N VAL A 46 -8.70 -0.14 0.83
CA VAL A 46 -8.13 0.28 2.12
C VAL A 46 -9.11 1.21 2.85
N LEU A 47 -9.91 0.64 3.75
CA LEU A 47 -10.96 1.38 4.45
C LEU A 47 -10.41 2.51 5.34
N ILE A 48 -9.38 2.20 6.12
CA ILE A 48 -8.70 3.18 6.96
C ILE A 48 -7.24 2.79 7.10
N GLY A 49 -6.33 3.74 7.01
CA GLY A 49 -4.91 3.44 7.09
C GLY A 49 -4.06 4.64 7.43
N ARG A 50 -2.80 4.36 7.68
CA ARG A 50 -1.78 5.37 7.84
C ARG A 50 -1.07 5.57 6.51
N LEU A 51 -1.21 6.77 5.96
CA LEU A 51 -0.50 7.22 4.78
C LEU A 51 0.88 7.74 5.20
N THR A 52 1.91 7.27 4.50
CA THR A 52 3.28 7.76 4.62
C THR A 52 3.66 8.45 3.32
N ARG A 53 4.34 9.59 3.44
CA ARG A 53 4.93 10.32 2.33
C ARG A 53 6.45 10.20 2.37
N ASP A 54 7.10 10.35 1.23
CA ASP A 54 8.56 10.44 1.16
C ASP A 54 9.06 11.86 1.47
N GLU A 55 10.38 12.03 1.40
CA GLU A 55 11.07 13.31 1.63
C GLU A 55 10.55 14.43 0.71
N ASP A 56 10.10 14.07 -0.49
CA ASP A 56 9.54 15.00 -1.48
C ASP A 56 8.03 15.29 -1.27
N GLY A 57 7.42 14.73 -0.22
CA GLY A 57 6.02 14.96 0.13
C GLY A 57 5.01 14.21 -0.75
N ASN A 58 5.47 13.25 -1.54
CA ASN A 58 4.63 12.47 -2.45
C ASN A 58 4.11 11.18 -1.76
N LEU A 59 3.08 10.51 -2.30
CA LEU A 59 2.51 9.28 -1.73
C LEU A 59 3.50 8.09 -1.77
N ASP A 60 3.98 7.58 -0.63
CA ASP A 60 4.87 6.40 -0.60
C ASP A 60 4.08 5.10 -0.37
N ARG A 61 3.36 5.03 0.74
CA ARG A 61 2.67 3.80 1.15
C ARG A 61 1.48 4.05 2.07
N ILE A 62 0.58 3.09 2.11
CA ILE A 62 -0.53 3.01 3.04
C ILE A 62 -0.46 1.67 3.76
N LEU A 63 -0.55 1.70 5.09
CA LEU A 63 -0.73 0.50 5.91
C LEU A 63 -1.99 0.67 6.73
N GLY A 64 -2.93 -0.25 6.61
CA GLY A 64 -4.25 -0.09 7.20
C GLY A 64 -5.09 -1.34 7.23
N MET A 65 -6.38 -1.11 7.46
CA MET A 65 -7.43 -2.11 7.43
C MET A 65 -8.03 -2.18 6.03
N SER A 66 -8.17 -3.38 5.48
CA SER A 66 -8.85 -3.58 4.20
C SER A 66 -10.37 -3.41 4.35
N SER A 67 -11.08 -3.18 3.24
CA SER A 67 -12.56 -3.11 3.24
C SER A 67 -13.24 -4.40 3.71
N GLY A 68 -12.54 -5.54 3.60
CA GLY A 68 -12.96 -6.83 4.13
C GLY A 68 -12.57 -7.07 5.59
N LEU A 69 -12.19 -6.04 6.36
CA LEU A 69 -11.76 -6.15 7.77
C LEU A 69 -10.51 -7.02 7.99
N GLY A 70 -9.61 -7.07 7.01
CA GLY A 70 -8.27 -7.65 7.16
C GLY A 70 -7.19 -6.56 7.20
N ILE A 71 -5.97 -6.93 6.84
CA ILE A 71 -4.83 -5.99 6.78
C ILE A 71 -4.56 -5.66 5.32
N ALA A 72 -4.26 -4.39 5.02
CA ALA A 72 -3.86 -3.95 3.69
C ALA A 72 -2.55 -3.18 3.73
N TYR A 73 -1.67 -3.49 2.79
CA TYR A 73 -0.44 -2.76 2.50
C TYR A 73 -0.45 -2.34 1.04
N ARG A 74 -0.58 -1.04 0.80
CA ARG A 74 -0.47 -0.42 -0.54
C ARG A 74 0.85 0.30 -0.65
N ARG A 75 1.54 0.13 -1.77
CA ARG A 75 2.78 0.84 -2.09
C ARG A 75 2.70 1.43 -3.48
N TYR A 76 3.04 2.71 -3.58
CA TYR A 76 3.08 3.44 -4.82
C TYR A 76 4.40 3.17 -5.54
N PHE A 77 4.32 3.03 -6.87
CA PHE A 77 5.52 3.01 -7.71
C PHE A 77 6.17 4.40 -7.73
N LYS A 78 7.49 4.45 -7.95
CA LYS A 78 8.29 5.69 -7.88
C LYS A 78 7.69 6.79 -8.76
N LYS A 79 7.62 8.00 -8.21
CA LYS A 79 6.62 9.04 -8.54
C LYS A 79 6.84 9.77 -9.87
N PRO A 80 5.75 10.12 -10.59
CA PRO A 80 5.67 11.39 -11.28
C PRO A 80 5.59 12.53 -10.26
N GLU A 81 6.44 13.56 -10.39
CA GLU A 81 6.61 14.70 -9.45
C GLU A 81 5.37 15.61 -9.29
N GLU A 82 4.19 15.17 -9.74
CA GLU A 82 3.02 16.01 -9.91
C GLU A 82 1.79 15.51 -9.13
N PHE A 83 1.21 16.41 -8.32
CA PHE A 83 -0.08 16.25 -7.63
C PHE A 83 -1.29 16.09 -8.56
N ARG A 84 -1.08 16.10 -9.88
CA ARG A 84 -2.11 15.93 -10.92
C ARG A 84 -1.75 14.82 -11.91
N ALA A 85 -0.83 13.94 -11.53
CA ALA A 85 -0.51 12.75 -12.29
C ALA A 85 -1.22 11.52 -11.71
N LEU A 86 -1.32 10.47 -12.51
CA LEU A 86 -1.68 9.15 -12.02
C LEU A 86 -0.51 8.58 -11.22
N HIS A 87 -0.80 8.02 -10.05
CA HIS A 87 0.16 7.35 -9.17
C HIS A 87 -0.14 5.86 -9.19
N PRO A 88 0.57 5.06 -10.02
CA PRO A 88 0.40 3.62 -10.02
C PRO A 88 0.79 3.02 -8.67
N TYR A 89 0.11 1.96 -8.26
CA TYR A 89 0.42 1.23 -7.04
C TYR A 89 0.22 -0.27 -7.19
N TRP A 90 0.85 -1.00 -6.28
CA TRP A 90 0.50 -2.37 -5.97
C TRP A 90 0.04 -2.46 -4.52
N GLU A 91 -0.83 -3.43 -4.24
CA GLU A 91 -1.34 -3.67 -2.91
C GLU A 91 -1.44 -5.17 -2.65
N LEU A 92 -1.10 -5.54 -1.41
CA LEU A 92 -1.30 -6.88 -0.89
C LEU A 92 -2.06 -6.77 0.44
N GLY A 93 -2.94 -7.73 0.69
CA GLY A 93 -3.69 -7.73 1.94
C GLY A 93 -4.47 -8.99 2.17
N THR A 94 -5.32 -8.94 3.19
CA THR A 94 -6.29 -9.98 3.51
C THR A 94 -7.68 -9.39 3.62
N VAL A 95 -8.71 -10.17 3.31
CA VAL A 95 -10.09 -9.95 3.74
C VAL A 95 -10.45 -11.03 4.77
N ILE A 96 -11.35 -10.71 5.69
CA ILE A 96 -11.82 -11.62 6.76
C ILE A 96 -10.60 -12.26 7.48
N LEU A 97 -9.64 -11.41 7.87
CA LEU A 97 -8.32 -11.72 8.48
C LEU A 97 -7.35 -12.58 7.66
N LEU A 98 -7.80 -13.63 6.97
CA LEU A 98 -6.93 -14.70 6.46
C LEU A 98 -7.01 -14.93 4.95
N TRP A 99 -7.99 -14.34 4.25
CA TRP A 99 -8.14 -14.59 2.82
C TRP A 99 -7.28 -13.61 2.01
N PRO A 100 -6.14 -14.04 1.42
CA PRO A 100 -5.21 -13.14 0.79
C PRO A 100 -5.76 -12.58 -0.52
N TYR A 101 -5.36 -11.35 -0.83
CA TYR A 101 -5.57 -10.73 -2.13
C TYR A 101 -4.36 -9.93 -2.57
N GLY A 102 -4.27 -9.71 -3.87
CA GLY A 102 -3.34 -8.76 -4.49
C GLY A 102 -4.05 -7.86 -5.48
N VAL A 103 -3.63 -6.61 -5.56
CA VAL A 103 -4.24 -5.57 -6.39
C VAL A 103 -3.15 -4.77 -7.11
N LEU A 104 -3.45 -4.36 -8.33
CA LEU A 104 -2.73 -3.33 -9.06
C LEU A 104 -3.71 -2.22 -9.41
N GLY A 105 -3.28 -0.98 -9.28
CA GLY A 105 -4.15 0.16 -9.55
C GLY A 105 -3.42 1.45 -9.80
N VAL A 106 -4.19 2.51 -9.98
CA VAL A 106 -3.73 3.88 -10.09
C VAL A 106 -4.56 4.76 -9.18
N THR A 107 -3.92 5.70 -8.49
CA THR A 107 -4.56 6.73 -7.69
C THR A 107 -4.41 8.08 -8.40
N TYR A 108 -5.49 8.84 -8.52
CA TYR A 108 -5.49 10.23 -8.98
C TYR A 108 -5.80 11.16 -7.80
N PRO A 109 -4.79 11.87 -7.26
CA PRO A 109 -5.00 12.82 -6.17
C PRO A 109 -5.57 14.15 -6.69
N VAL A 110 -6.56 14.67 -5.98
CA VAL A 110 -7.20 15.97 -6.19
C VAL A 110 -6.97 16.79 -4.92
N PRO A 111 -6.20 17.90 -4.99
CA PRO A 111 -5.92 18.71 -3.82
C PRO A 111 -7.20 19.38 -3.28
N LEU A 112 -7.48 19.20 -1.98
CA LEU A 112 -8.58 19.87 -1.28
C LEU A 112 -8.04 21.13 -0.59
N GLY A 113 -8.05 22.28 -1.27
CA GLY A 113 -7.62 23.56 -0.72
C GLY A 113 -7.06 24.54 -1.76
N GLY A 114 -7.16 25.85 -1.47
CA GLY A 114 -6.84 26.93 -2.41
C GLY A 114 -5.37 27.35 -2.49
N GLU A 115 -4.50 26.88 -1.59
CA GLU A 115 -3.08 27.26 -1.61
C GLU A 115 -2.20 26.18 -2.22
N LYS A 116 -1.52 26.56 -3.32
CA LYS A 116 -0.67 25.73 -4.19
C LYS A 116 0.53 25.03 -3.51
N LYS A 117 0.70 25.09 -2.18
CA LYS A 117 1.92 24.64 -1.50
C LYS A 117 1.75 23.95 -0.14
N LYS A 118 0.53 23.80 0.40
CA LYS A 118 0.32 23.02 1.63
C LYS A 118 -0.52 21.81 1.33
N ILE A 119 0.15 20.67 1.25
CA ILE A 119 -0.44 19.36 0.97
C ILE A 119 -1.10 18.84 2.26
N GLY A 120 -2.11 19.58 2.75
CA GLY A 120 -2.87 19.19 3.94
C GLY A 120 -3.77 18.01 3.60
N SER A 121 -4.83 18.27 2.84
CA SER A 121 -5.84 17.26 2.53
C SER A 121 -5.91 16.95 1.04
N LEU A 122 -6.06 15.67 0.71
CA LEU A 122 -6.24 15.17 -0.66
C LEU A 122 -7.53 14.38 -0.75
N PHE A 123 -8.25 14.55 -1.86
CA PHE A 123 -9.28 13.63 -2.30
C PHE A 123 -8.69 12.74 -3.38
N CYS A 124 -8.81 11.43 -3.28
CA CYS A 124 -8.19 10.47 -4.18
C CYS A 124 -9.28 9.68 -4.92
N ILE A 125 -9.06 9.47 -6.22
CA ILE A 125 -9.87 8.58 -7.05
C ILE A 125 -8.98 7.41 -7.43
N ASP A 126 -9.41 6.20 -7.10
CA ASP A 126 -8.67 4.97 -7.36
C ASP A 126 -9.34 4.15 -8.45
N LEU A 127 -8.54 3.58 -9.35
CA LEU A 127 -8.97 2.58 -10.32
C LEU A 127 -8.07 1.36 -10.16
N TYR A 128 -8.66 0.17 -10.01
CA TYR A 128 -7.88 -1.02 -9.70
C TYR A 128 -8.46 -2.31 -10.25
N VAL A 129 -7.56 -3.28 -10.41
CA VAL A 129 -7.85 -4.69 -10.69
C VAL A 129 -7.14 -5.53 -9.65
N GLY A 130 -7.77 -6.61 -9.21
CA GLY A 130 -7.24 -7.46 -8.16
C GLY A 130 -7.65 -8.90 -8.29
N LEU A 131 -7.05 -9.72 -7.44
CA LEU A 131 -7.30 -11.13 -7.31
C LEU A 131 -7.45 -11.45 -5.82
N LEU A 132 -8.68 -11.74 -5.41
CA LEU A 132 -8.99 -12.34 -4.12
C LEU A 132 -8.96 -13.84 -4.32
N ILE A 133 -7.81 -14.47 -4.09
CA ILE A 133 -7.50 -15.82 -4.61
C ILE A 133 -8.65 -16.82 -4.38
N PRO A 134 -9.32 -17.37 -5.41
CA PRO A 134 -9.04 -17.29 -6.86
C PRO A 134 -9.94 -16.32 -7.66
N PHE A 135 -10.79 -15.53 -7.01
CA PHE A 135 -11.77 -14.64 -7.61
C PHE A 135 -11.14 -13.33 -8.12
N PRO A 136 -11.11 -13.07 -9.45
CA PRO A 136 -10.70 -11.78 -9.97
C PRO A 136 -11.76 -10.71 -9.66
N PHE A 137 -11.32 -9.47 -9.47
CA PHE A 137 -12.22 -8.33 -9.29
C PHE A 137 -11.61 -7.05 -9.87
N ALA A 138 -12.45 -6.06 -10.12
CA ALA A 138 -12.05 -4.72 -10.53
C ALA A 138 -12.98 -3.71 -9.87
N GLY A 139 -12.50 -2.49 -9.68
CA GLY A 139 -13.29 -1.49 -9.00
C GLY A 139 -12.77 -0.07 -9.17
N LEU A 140 -13.62 0.85 -8.74
CA LEU A 140 -13.31 2.24 -8.51
C LEU A 140 -13.35 2.49 -7.00
N GLY A 141 -12.48 3.38 -6.53
CA GLY A 141 -12.39 3.75 -5.13
C GLY A 141 -12.37 5.26 -4.97
N LEU A 142 -12.83 5.73 -3.82
CA LEU A 142 -12.72 7.13 -3.41
C LEU A 142 -12.05 7.16 -2.05
N ALA A 143 -11.13 8.10 -1.82
CA ALA A 143 -10.53 8.25 -0.50
C ALA A 143 -10.22 9.70 -0.16
N ALA A 144 -10.08 9.96 1.14
CA ALA A 144 -9.59 11.21 1.68
C ALA A 144 -8.33 10.95 2.50
N ALA A 145 -7.32 11.81 2.31
CA ALA A 145 -6.12 11.84 3.13
C ALA A 145 -6.05 13.19 3.86
N PHE A 146 -5.74 13.19 5.15
CA PHE A 146 -5.64 14.38 6.01
C PHE A 146 -4.56 14.23 7.08
#